data_AF-A0A2J7QPY9-F1
#
_entry.id   AF-A0A2J7QPY9-F1
#
_cell.length_a   1.000
_cell.length_b   1.000
_cell.length_c   1.000
_cell.angle_alpha   90.00
_cell.angle_beta   90.00
_cell.angle_gamma   90.00
#
_symmetry.space_group_name_H-M   'P 1'
#
loop_
_entity.id
_entity.type
_entity.pdbx_description
1 polymer ?
#
loop_
_entity_poly.entity_id
_entity_poly.type
_entity_poly.pdbx_seq_one_letter_code
_entity_poly.pdbx_strand_id
1 'polypeptide(L)'
;MSAKESLGYYEPKKHKPWFDEGCTKLLDQRKQAKLQWLQDPNELKGDNLNNIRRETSRHFRNKKREYLKDKIDELSMNSKNKNIRDLYRGINDFKRGYQPSSNFVKDENGDLLADSHNIFNRWRNHFSQLLNVHRVSHVRQTEIDTAEPLIPDPSPF
;
A
#
# COMPACT_ATOMS: atom_id res chain seq x y z
N MET A 1 -4.20 -5.05 -27.10
CA MET A 1 -3.37 -5.44 -25.94
C MET A 1 -4.24 -5.31 -24.70
N SER A 2 -4.35 -6.39 -23.92
CA SER A 2 -5.11 -6.38 -22.68
C SER A 2 -4.32 -5.65 -21.58
N ALA A 3 -4.99 -4.97 -20.66
CA ALA A 3 -4.33 -4.29 -19.51
C ALA A 3 -3.40 -5.24 -18.74
N LYS A 4 -3.73 -6.54 -18.71
CA LYS A 4 -2.91 -7.60 -18.12
C LYS A 4 -1.53 -7.75 -18.80
N GLU A 5 -1.47 -7.64 -20.12
CA GLU A 5 -0.24 -7.78 -20.91
C GLU A 5 0.65 -6.53 -20.80
N SER A 6 0.04 -5.34 -20.70
CA SER A 6 0.78 -4.08 -20.64
C SER A 6 1.21 -3.67 -19.23
N LEU A 7 0.44 -4.00 -18.19
CA LEU A 7 0.65 -3.51 -16.82
C LEU A 7 1.09 -4.61 -15.82
N GLY A 8 0.89 -5.89 -16.15
CA GLY A 8 1.19 -7.00 -15.25
C GLY A 8 0.27 -7.06 -14.01
N TYR A 9 0.61 -7.93 -13.06
CA TYR A 9 -0.11 -8.08 -11.79
C TYR A 9 0.61 -7.34 -10.66
N TYR A 10 -0.14 -6.58 -9.86
CA TYR A 10 0.35 -6.05 -8.60
C TYR A 10 0.39 -7.16 -7.54
N GLU A 11 1.57 -7.46 -7.00
CA GLU A 11 1.67 -8.32 -5.82
C GLU A 11 1.30 -7.53 -4.56
N PRO A 12 0.24 -7.94 -3.83
CA PRO A 12 -0.09 -7.32 -2.57
C PRO A 12 1.09 -7.45 -1.60
N LYS A 13 1.55 -6.34 -1.05
CA LYS A 13 2.56 -6.37 0.02
C LYS A 13 2.04 -7.25 1.16
N LYS A 14 2.85 -8.21 1.60
CA LYS A 14 2.52 -9.09 2.73
C LYS A 14 2.21 -8.22 3.95
N HIS A 15 0.94 -8.19 4.34
CA HIS A 15 0.48 -7.48 5.51
C HIS A 15 1.01 -8.22 6.75
N LYS A 16 1.94 -7.59 7.48
CA LYS A 16 2.63 -8.08 8.70
C LYS A 16 3.74 -9.12 8.42
N PRO A 17 4.99 -8.68 8.24
CA PRO A 17 6.14 -9.58 8.02
C PRO A 17 6.37 -10.60 9.15
N TRP A 18 5.92 -10.29 10.38
CA TRP A 18 6.09 -11.16 11.55
C TRP A 18 5.08 -12.29 11.66
N PHE A 19 3.99 -12.26 10.88
CA PHE A 19 2.94 -13.27 10.92
C PHE A 19 3.27 -14.39 9.92
N ASP A 20 3.84 -15.47 10.45
CA ASP A 20 4.34 -16.61 9.66
C ASP A 20 3.34 -17.79 9.60
N GLU A 21 3.71 -18.85 8.89
CA GLU A 21 2.89 -20.06 8.77
C GLU A 21 2.63 -20.72 10.14
N GLY A 22 3.59 -20.62 11.07
CA GLY A 22 3.42 -21.08 12.45
C GLY A 22 2.28 -20.33 13.15
N CYS A 23 2.18 -19.02 12.93
CA CYS A 23 1.07 -18.22 13.46
C CYS A 23 -0.28 -18.65 12.89
N THR A 24 -0.35 -18.98 11.60
CA THR A 24 -1.57 -19.51 10.96
C THR A 24 -1.99 -20.84 11.59
N LYS A 25 -1.05 -21.78 11.75
CA LYS A 25 -1.32 -23.10 12.36
C LYS A 25 -1.90 -22.97 13.77
N LEU A 26 -1.33 -22.11 14.61
CA LEU A 26 -1.85 -21.86 15.96
C LEU A 26 -3.26 -21.23 15.95
N LEU A 27 -3.52 -20.35 14.98
CA LEU A 27 -4.84 -19.74 14.81
C LEU A 27 -5.89 -20.79 14.41
N ASP A 28 -5.53 -21.71 13.53
CA ASP A 28 -6.39 -22.83 13.12
C ASP A 28 -6.65 -23.81 14.27
N GLN A 29 -5.63 -24.16 15.05
CA GLN A 29 -5.79 -24.98 16.25
C GLN A 29 -6.74 -24.32 17.26
N ARG A 30 -6.60 -23.01 17.48
CA ARG A 30 -7.51 -22.24 18.34
C ARG A 30 -8.94 -22.27 17.81
N LYS A 31 -9.14 -22.20 16.49
CA LYS A 31 -10.46 -22.29 15.85
C LYS A 31 -11.06 -23.69 16.02
N GLN A 32 -10.27 -24.74 15.82
CA GLN A 32 -10.69 -26.13 16.00
C GLN A 32 -11.08 -26.42 17.45
N ALA A 33 -10.26 -26.03 18.43
CA ALA A 33 -10.57 -26.19 19.84
C ALA A 33 -11.85 -25.44 20.24
N LYS A 34 -12.10 -24.26 19.65
CA LYS A 34 -13.35 -23.52 19.85
C LYS A 34 -14.55 -24.29 19.30
N LEU A 35 -14.43 -24.89 18.11
CA LEU A 35 -15.50 -25.70 17.52
C LEU A 35 -15.80 -26.95 18.35
N GLN A 36 -14.76 -27.65 18.83
CA GLN A 36 -14.93 -28.83 19.69
C GLN A 36 -15.64 -28.49 21.01
N TRP A 37 -15.31 -27.34 21.61
CA TRP A 37 -15.99 -26.87 22.82
C TRP A 37 -17.44 -26.44 22.55
N LEU A 38 -17.74 -25.85 21.39
CA LEU A 38 -19.11 -25.48 21.01
C LEU A 38 -20.00 -26.70 20.74
N GLN A 39 -19.43 -27.78 20.20
CA GLN A 39 -20.17 -29.03 19.93
C GLN A 39 -20.55 -29.76 21.21
N ASP A 40 -19.64 -29.81 22.18
CA ASP A 40 -19.85 -30.50 23.45
C ASP A 40 -19.09 -29.76 24.56
N PRO A 41 -19.76 -28.79 25.22
CA PRO A 41 -19.17 -28.00 26.29
C PRO A 41 -18.86 -28.87 27.51
N ASN A 42 -17.57 -29.03 27.81
CA ASN A 42 -17.08 -29.72 28.99
C ASN A 42 -15.90 -28.93 29.59
N GLU A 43 -15.68 -29.08 30.90
CA GLU A 43 -14.60 -28.42 31.66
C GLU A 43 -13.23 -28.74 31.07
N LEU A 44 -12.93 -30.01 30.81
CA LEU A 44 -11.68 -30.44 30.17
C LEU A 44 -11.42 -29.76 28.81
N LYS A 45 -12.46 -29.65 27.99
CA LYS A 45 -12.39 -28.99 26.68
C LYS A 45 -12.27 -27.46 26.83
N GLY A 46 -12.91 -26.90 27.86
CA GLY A 46 -12.80 -25.49 28.22
C GLY A 46 -11.39 -25.11 28.66
N ASP A 47 -10.76 -25.93 29.51
CA ASP A 47 -9.39 -25.76 29.96
C ASP A 47 -8.39 -25.89 28.82
N ASN A 48 -8.56 -26.90 27.95
CA ASN A 48 -7.75 -27.04 26.75
C ASN A 48 -7.86 -25.81 25.84
N LEU A 49 -9.08 -25.32 25.58
CA LEU A 49 -9.31 -24.11 24.79
C LEU A 49 -8.65 -22.88 25.44
N ASN A 50 -8.73 -22.74 26.76
CA ASN A 50 -8.08 -21.67 27.49
C ASN A 50 -6.55 -21.77 27.42
N ASN A 51 -5.98 -22.98 27.51
CA ASN A 51 -4.54 -23.17 27.34
C ASN A 51 -4.10 -22.79 25.92
N ILE A 52 -4.76 -23.31 24.87
CA ILE A 52 -4.46 -22.97 23.48
C ILE A 52 -4.56 -21.46 23.24
N ARG A 53 -5.57 -20.78 23.80
CA ARG A 53 -5.69 -19.31 23.73
C ARG A 53 -4.49 -18.60 24.37
N ARG A 54 -4.05 -19.05 25.54
CA ARG A 54 -2.90 -18.48 26.27
C ARG A 54 -1.60 -18.68 25.49
N GLU A 55 -1.35 -19.90 24.99
CA GLU A 55 -0.17 -20.24 24.21
C GLU A 55 -0.12 -19.49 22.88
N THR A 56 -1.23 -19.47 22.14
CA THR A 56 -1.35 -18.71 20.88
C THR A 56 -1.07 -17.22 21.11
N SER A 57 -1.68 -16.63 22.15
CA SER A 57 -1.47 -15.22 22.47
C SER A 57 -0.05 -14.92 22.95
N ARG A 58 0.59 -15.86 23.65
CA ARG A 58 2.01 -15.78 24.03
C ARG A 58 2.90 -15.80 22.78
N HIS A 59 2.63 -16.74 21.87
CA HIS A 59 3.39 -16.89 20.63
C HIS A 59 3.32 -15.62 19.77
N PHE A 60 2.11 -15.09 19.54
CA PHE A 60 1.94 -13.86 18.75
C PHE A 60 2.64 -12.66 19.37
N ARG A 61 2.58 -12.52 20.71
CA ARG A 61 3.33 -11.47 21.42
C ARG A 61 4.83 -11.63 21.24
N ASN A 62 5.35 -12.85 21.33
CA ASN A 62 6.78 -13.11 21.16
C ASN A 62 7.25 -12.84 19.73
N LYS A 63 6.53 -13.32 18.71
CA LYS A 63 6.84 -13.05 17.30
C LYS A 63 6.81 -11.55 16.97
N LYS A 64 5.81 -10.83 17.50
CA LYS A 64 5.76 -9.37 17.35
C LYS A 64 6.94 -8.67 18.04
N ARG A 65 7.38 -9.14 19.22
CA ARG A 65 8.55 -8.59 19.93
C ARG A 65 9.85 -8.85 19.18
N GLU A 66 10.03 -10.06 18.67
CA GLU A 66 11.19 -10.45 17.85
C GLU A 66 11.33 -9.53 16.63
N TYR A 67 10.25 -9.40 15.85
CA TYR A 67 10.21 -8.48 14.71
C TYR A 67 10.54 -7.03 15.08
N LEU A 68 10.02 -6.52 16.19
CA LEU A 68 10.32 -5.17 16.64
C LEU A 68 11.78 -5.01 17.04
N LYS A 69 12.36 -6.03 17.68
CA LYS A 69 13.78 -6.06 18.03
C LYS A 69 14.64 -6.00 16.77
N ASP A 70 14.36 -6.85 15.78
CA ASP A 70 15.10 -6.88 14.51
C ASP A 70 15.04 -5.53 13.81
N LYS A 71 13.88 -4.86 13.84
CA LYS A 71 13.73 -3.51 13.27
C LYS A 71 14.51 -2.43 14.03
N ILE A 72 14.62 -2.53 15.35
CA ILE A 72 15.46 -1.62 16.14
C ILE A 72 16.94 -1.86 15.81
N ASP A 73 17.34 -3.11 15.68
CA ASP A 73 18.71 -3.48 15.32
C ASP A 73 19.06 -2.98 13.90
N GLU A 74 18.13 -3.08 12.94
CA GLU A 74 18.25 -2.49 11.59
C GLU A 74 18.45 -0.97 11.65
N LEU A 75 17.66 -0.26 12.46
CA LEU A 75 17.82 1.18 12.68
C LEU A 75 19.20 1.52 13.27
N SER A 76 19.66 0.74 14.25
CA SER A 76 20.98 0.89 14.89
C SER A 76 22.10 0.73 13.87
N MET A 77 22.01 -0.26 12.98
CA MET A 77 22.97 -0.47 11.90
C MET A 77 22.94 0.67 10.87
N ASN A 78 21.76 1.13 10.46
CA ASN A 78 21.63 2.27 9.55
C ASN A 78 22.27 3.54 10.12
N SER A 79 22.12 3.78 11.42
CA SER A 79 22.78 4.88 12.13
C SER A 79 24.32 4.75 12.09
N LYS A 80 24.85 3.58 12.46
CA LYS A 80 26.31 3.31 12.43
C LYS A 80 26.91 3.46 11.04
N ASN A 81 26.20 2.99 10.02
CA ASN A 81 26.63 3.03 8.62
C ASN A 81 26.39 4.38 7.95
N LYS A 82 25.89 5.38 8.68
CA LYS A 82 25.51 6.71 8.16
C LYS A 82 24.53 6.65 6.98
N ASN A 83 23.68 5.61 6.93
CA ASN A 83 22.59 5.52 5.97
C ASN A 83 21.39 6.34 6.48
N ILE A 84 21.51 7.66 6.33
CA ILE A 84 20.55 8.65 6.85
C ILE A 84 19.15 8.44 6.25
N ARG A 85 19.06 8.11 4.96
CA ARG A 85 17.78 7.96 4.26
C ARG A 85 16.94 6.84 4.87
N ASP A 86 17.53 5.66 5.04
CA ASP A 86 16.78 4.50 5.54
C ASP A 86 16.56 4.57 7.05
N LEU A 87 17.46 5.23 7.79
CA LEU A 87 17.24 5.57 9.20
C LEU A 87 15.95 6.40 9.38
N TYR A 88 15.83 7.53 8.69
CA TYR A 88 14.64 8.38 8.80
C TYR A 88 13.40 7.71 8.23
N ARG A 89 13.52 6.89 7.18
CA ARG A 89 12.41 6.08 6.67
C ARG A 89 11.88 5.14 7.76
N GLY A 90 12.76 4.37 8.38
CA GLY A 90 12.39 3.44 9.44
C GLY A 90 11.78 4.14 10.66
N ILE A 91 12.37 5.25 11.12
CA ILE A 91 11.82 6.05 12.23
C ILE A 91 10.40 6.56 11.89
N ASN A 92 10.20 7.03 10.66
CA ASN A 92 8.89 7.52 10.22
C ASN A 92 7.85 6.39 10.16
N ASP A 93 8.23 5.19 9.75
CA ASP A 93 7.32 4.03 9.74
C ASP A 93 6.82 3.70 11.17
N PHE A 94 7.68 3.83 12.18
CA PHE A 94 7.27 3.70 13.59
C PHE A 94 6.39 4.84 14.08
N LYS A 95 6.74 6.09 13.73
CA LYS A 95 6.05 7.29 14.23
C LYS A 95 4.68 7.52 13.58
N ARG A 96 4.51 7.13 12.31
CA ARG A 96 3.27 7.34 11.55
C ARG A 96 2.06 6.60 12.11
N GLY A 97 2.27 5.49 12.81
CA GLY A 97 1.16 4.70 13.37
C GLY A 97 0.22 4.14 12.30
N TYR A 98 -1.01 3.83 12.70
CA TYR A 98 -2.05 3.37 11.77
C TYR A 98 -2.61 4.56 10.99
N GLN A 99 -2.46 4.54 9.66
CA GLN A 99 -3.16 5.44 8.76
C GLN A 99 -4.28 4.67 8.07
N PRO A 100 -5.55 5.03 8.28
CA PRO A 100 -6.65 4.47 7.52
C PRO A 100 -6.42 4.73 6.03
N SER A 101 -6.33 3.68 5.21
CA SER A 101 -6.40 3.87 3.76
C SER A 101 -7.83 4.22 3.39
N SER A 102 -8.10 5.49 3.13
CA SER A 102 -9.40 5.93 2.65
C SER A 102 -9.45 5.80 1.13
N ASN A 103 -10.23 4.85 0.61
CA ASN A 103 -10.49 4.72 -0.82
C ASN A 103 -11.62 5.65 -1.30
N PHE A 104 -11.83 6.78 -0.63
CA PHE A 104 -12.90 7.71 -1.00
C PHE A 104 -12.50 8.52 -2.23
N VAL A 105 -13.41 8.65 -3.18
CA VAL A 105 -13.23 9.48 -4.38
C VAL A 105 -14.28 10.57 -4.38
N LYS A 106 -13.90 11.81 -4.71
CA LYS A 106 -14.88 12.89 -4.86
C LYS A 106 -15.64 12.74 -6.18
N ASP A 107 -16.95 12.87 -6.12
CA ASP A 107 -17.79 12.98 -7.31
C ASP A 107 -17.63 14.36 -7.99
N GLU A 108 -18.46 14.65 -8.99
CA GLU A 108 -18.40 15.92 -9.72
C GLU A 108 -18.92 17.11 -8.88
N ASN A 109 -19.77 16.85 -7.87
CA ASN A 109 -20.35 17.84 -6.98
C ASN A 109 -19.47 18.09 -5.74
N GLY A 110 -18.46 17.25 -5.51
CA GLY A 110 -17.51 17.34 -4.39
C GLY A 110 -17.80 16.37 -3.25
N ASP A 111 -18.82 15.53 -3.37
CA ASP A 111 -19.23 14.55 -2.36
C ASP A 111 -18.35 13.30 -2.39
N LEU A 112 -18.13 12.70 -1.20
CA LEU A 112 -17.26 11.53 -1.06
C LEU A 112 -18.00 10.24 -1.40
N LEU A 113 -17.54 9.56 -2.46
CA LEU A 113 -17.96 8.22 -2.84
C LEU A 113 -17.14 7.17 -2.08
N ALA A 114 -17.84 6.31 -1.35
CA ALA A 114 -17.27 5.15 -0.65
C ALA A 114 -17.57 3.82 -1.33
N ASP A 115 -18.64 3.78 -2.14
CA ASP A 115 -19.10 2.57 -2.80
C ASP A 115 -18.21 2.22 -4.01
N SER A 116 -17.84 0.95 -4.11
CA SER A 116 -16.95 0.44 -5.15
C SER A 116 -17.51 0.68 -6.56
N HIS A 117 -18.80 0.48 -6.78
CA HIS A 117 -19.42 0.62 -8.10
C HIS A 117 -19.42 2.08 -8.54
N ASN A 118 -19.79 2.99 -7.64
CA ASN A 118 -19.76 4.42 -7.90
C ASN A 118 -18.35 4.96 -8.15
N ILE A 119 -17.34 4.45 -7.41
CA ILE A 119 -15.93 4.78 -7.65
C ILE A 119 -15.49 4.34 -9.05
N PHE A 120 -15.83 3.11 -9.48
CA PHE A 120 -15.50 2.64 -10.82
C PHE A 120 -16.17 3.47 -11.92
N ASN A 121 -17.45 3.82 -11.74
CA ASN A 121 -18.17 4.67 -12.69
C ASN A 121 -17.55 6.07 -12.76
N ARG A 122 -17.14 6.64 -11.62
CA ARG A 122 -16.44 7.93 -11.58
C ARG A 122 -15.13 7.90 -12.37
N TRP A 123 -14.32 6.85 -12.20
CA TRP A 123 -13.08 6.67 -12.98
C TRP A 123 -13.36 6.50 -14.47
N ARG A 124 -14.36 5.68 -14.83
CA ARG A 124 -14.79 5.50 -16.23
C ARG A 124 -15.16 6.83 -16.86
N ASN A 125 -16.00 7.63 -16.19
CA ASN A 125 -16.45 8.92 -16.69
C ASN A 125 -15.28 9.91 -16.81
N HIS A 126 -14.42 9.98 -15.79
CA HIS A 126 -13.25 10.86 -15.79
C HIS A 126 -12.30 10.55 -16.95
N PHE A 127 -11.92 9.29 -17.15
CA PHE A 127 -11.02 8.91 -18.24
C PHE A 127 -11.69 9.02 -19.61
N SER A 128 -13.00 8.76 -19.72
CA SER A 128 -13.73 8.98 -20.98
C SER A 128 -13.70 10.46 -21.36
N GLN A 129 -14.00 11.37 -20.43
CA GLN A 129 -13.93 12.81 -20.66
C GLN A 129 -12.51 13.28 -20.99
N LEU A 130 -11.48 12.73 -20.31
CA LEU A 130 -10.10 13.15 -20.51
C LEU A 130 -9.51 12.65 -21.83
N LEU A 131 -9.79 11.40 -22.23
CA LEU A 131 -9.13 10.73 -23.33
C LEU A 131 -9.92 10.78 -24.65
N ASN A 132 -11.24 10.88 -24.59
CA ASN A 132 -12.10 10.89 -25.79
C ASN A 132 -12.46 12.31 -26.26
N VAL A 133 -11.68 13.32 -25.86
CA VAL A 133 -11.83 14.67 -26.43
C VAL A 133 -11.43 14.61 -27.89
N HIS A 134 -12.42 14.67 -28.80
CA HIS A 134 -12.14 15.02 -30.19
C HIS A 134 -11.59 16.44 -30.19
N ARG A 135 -10.26 16.56 -30.28
CA ARG A 135 -9.64 17.81 -30.69
C ARG A 135 -10.19 18.10 -32.09
N VAL A 136 -11.18 18.97 -32.19
CA VAL A 136 -11.27 19.83 -33.36
C VAL A 136 -9.97 20.62 -33.29
N SER A 137 -8.96 20.16 -34.04
CA SER A 137 -7.73 20.90 -34.22
C SER A 137 -8.09 22.19 -34.94
N HIS A 138 -8.53 23.20 -34.20
CA HIS A 138 -8.10 24.54 -34.52
C HIS A 138 -6.59 24.52 -34.32
N VAL A 139 -5.89 24.18 -35.41
CA VAL A 139 -4.50 24.50 -35.60
C VAL A 139 -4.42 26.01 -35.38
N ARG A 140 -4.15 26.44 -34.15
CA ARG A 140 -3.55 27.74 -33.94
C ARG A 140 -2.17 27.57 -34.54
N GLN A 141 -1.95 28.10 -35.74
CA GLN A 141 -0.61 28.44 -36.18
C GLN A 141 -0.05 29.33 -35.08
N THR A 142 0.72 28.74 -34.18
CA THR A 142 1.66 29.52 -33.39
C THR A 142 2.66 30.03 -34.40
N GLU A 143 2.53 31.28 -34.81
CA GLU A 143 3.63 32.02 -35.44
C GLU A 143 4.79 31.93 -34.46
N ILE A 144 5.78 31.12 -34.81
CA ILE A 144 7.02 31.03 -34.06
C ILE A 144 7.87 32.16 -34.62
N ASP A 145 7.86 33.31 -33.93
CA ASP A 145 8.82 34.37 -34.20
C ASP A 145 10.21 33.82 -33.91
N THR A 146 10.91 33.45 -34.99
CA THR A 146 12.30 33.03 -34.93
C THR A 146 13.13 34.29 -35.06
N ALA A 147 13.93 34.61 -34.04
CA ALA A 147 14.84 35.75 -34.10
C ALA A 147 15.80 35.59 -35.28
N GLU A 148 15.88 36.60 -36.15
CA GLU A 148 16.84 36.62 -37.24
C GLU A 148 18.27 36.47 -36.68
N PRO A 149 19.08 35.54 -37.23
CA PRO A 149 20.47 35.42 -36.82
C PRO A 149 21.21 36.70 -37.18
N LEU A 150 21.91 37.27 -36.21
CA LEU A 150 22.73 38.46 -36.39
C LEU A 150 23.97 38.07 -37.22
N ILE A 151 23.90 38.28 -38.53
CA ILE A 151 25.03 38.10 -39.44
C ILE A 151 25.92 39.35 -39.29
N PRO A 152 27.19 39.22 -38.86
CA PRO A 152 28.09 40.35 -38.82
C PRO A 152 28.35 40.86 -40.25
N ASP A 153 28.38 42.17 -40.43
CA ASP A 153 28.71 42.76 -41.72
C ASP A 153 30.07 42.26 -42.22
N PRO A 154 30.18 41.90 -43.50
CA PRO A 154 31.44 41.43 -44.05
C PRO A 154 32.51 42.51 -43.93
N SER A 155 33.61 42.17 -43.24
CA SER A 155 34.78 43.03 -43.07
C SER A 155 35.34 43.45 -44.43
N PRO A 156 35.50 44.75 -44.70
CA PRO A 156 36.15 45.21 -45.91
C PRO A 156 37.67 45.12 -45.74
N PHE A 157 38.22 43.99 -46.19
CA PHE A 157 39.65 43.69 -46.40
C PHE A 157 40.56 43.59 -45.15
#